data_AF-A0A536ZWG9-F1
#
_entry.id   AF-A0A536ZWG9-F1
#
_cell.length_a   1.000
_cell.length_b   1.000
_cell.length_c   1.000
_cell.angle_alpha   90.00
_cell.angle_beta   90.00
_cell.angle_gamma   90.00
#
_symmetry.space_group_name_H-M   'P 1'
#
loop_
_entity.id
_entity.type
_entity.pdbx_description
1 polymer ?
#
loop_
_entity_poly.entity_id
_entity_poly.type
_entity_poly.pdbx_seq_one_letter_code
_entity_poly.pdbx_strand_id
1 'polypeptide(L)'
;MNGSDAQARALDTLAPYHLSDGESLKALTRLFPLAKSVNVQRAIAGILIRSDFKTIATPEFVKTLRQSRLKSPDGADLIDVLIRRLQSS
;
A
#
# COMPACT_ATOMS: atom_id res chain seq x y z
N MET A 1 -17.96 14.61 -0.91
CA MET A 1 -17.18 13.42 -0.51
C MET A 1 -16.86 12.64 -1.77
N ASN A 2 -15.58 12.56 -2.16
CA ASN A 2 -15.16 11.87 -3.38
C ASN A 2 -15.08 10.36 -3.09
N GLY A 3 -15.46 9.49 -4.03
CA GLY A 3 -15.50 8.03 -3.82
C GLY A 3 -14.15 7.44 -3.39
N SER A 4 -13.05 8.08 -3.78
CA SER A 4 -11.69 7.73 -3.33
C SER A 4 -11.45 7.92 -1.84
N ASP A 5 -12.08 8.91 -1.20
CA ASP A 5 -11.92 9.13 0.24
C ASP A 5 -12.70 8.11 1.06
N ALA A 6 -13.89 7.72 0.60
CA ALA A 6 -14.66 6.64 1.21
C ALA A 6 -13.92 5.29 1.10
N GLN A 7 -13.31 5.02 -0.05
CA GLN A 7 -12.47 3.84 -0.25
C GLN A 7 -11.24 3.84 0.66
N ALA A 8 -10.53 4.97 0.77
CA ALA A 8 -9.37 5.09 1.66
C ALA A 8 -9.77 4.85 3.12
N ARG A 9 -10.89 5.43 3.57
CA ARG A 9 -11.42 5.22 4.93
C ARG A 9 -11.77 3.75 5.18
N ALA A 10 -12.41 3.07 4.23
CA ALA A 10 -12.70 1.64 4.36
C ALA A 10 -11.42 0.81 4.47
N LEU A 11 -10.40 1.09 3.65
CA LEU A 11 -9.09 0.43 3.76
C LEU A 11 -8.40 0.71 5.10
N ASP A 12 -8.46 1.95 5.59
CA ASP A 12 -7.92 2.31 6.91
C ASP A 12 -8.63 1.58 8.04
N THR A 13 -9.93 1.27 7.92
CA THR A 13 -10.62 0.43 8.94
C THR A 13 -10.17 -1.02 8.95
N LEU A 14 -9.57 -1.51 7.85
CA LEU A 14 -9.00 -2.85 7.76
C LEU A 14 -7.56 -2.91 8.29
N ALA A 15 -6.85 -1.78 8.30
CA ALA A 15 -5.45 -1.70 8.72
C ALA A 15 -5.13 -2.19 10.16
N PRO A 16 -6.03 -2.12 11.16
CA PRO A 16 -5.79 -2.70 12.48
C PRO A 16 -5.88 -4.22 12.50
N TYR A 17 -6.61 -4.82 11.55
CA TYR A 17 -6.71 -6.27 11.44
C TYR A 17 -5.46 -6.78 10.73
N HIS A 18 -4.64 -7.54 11.44
CA HIS A 18 -3.41 -8.10 10.88
C HIS A 18 -3.75 -9.07 9.75
N LEU A 19 -3.70 -8.59 8.51
CA LEU A 19 -3.90 -9.40 7.33
C LEU A 19 -2.67 -10.30 7.13
N SER A 20 -2.83 -11.56 7.54
CA SER A 20 -1.85 -12.64 7.32
C SER A 20 -2.25 -13.55 6.14
N ASP A 21 -3.42 -13.31 5.54
CA ASP A 21 -3.89 -14.05 4.37
C ASP A 21 -3.11 -13.63 3.12
N GLY A 22 -2.31 -14.55 2.57
CA GLY A 22 -1.42 -14.28 1.45
C GLY A 22 -2.14 -13.90 0.14
N GLU A 23 -3.37 -14.37 -0.08
CA GLU A 23 -4.15 -13.97 -1.26
C GLU A 23 -4.61 -12.52 -1.16
N SER A 24 -5.11 -12.11 0.00
CA SER A 24 -5.52 -10.73 0.27
C SER A 24 -4.34 -9.75 0.12
N LEU A 25 -3.15 -10.14 0.60
CA LEU A 25 -1.94 -9.32 0.41
C LEU A 25 -1.56 -9.18 -1.07
N LYS A 26 -1.60 -10.28 -1.84
CA LYS A 26 -1.38 -10.22 -3.29
C LYS A 26 -2.44 -9.41 -4.03
N ALA A 27 -3.68 -9.41 -3.56
CA ALA A 27 -4.73 -8.56 -4.13
C ALA A 27 -4.42 -7.08 -3.90
N LEU A 28 -3.98 -6.71 -2.70
CA LEU A 28 -3.59 -5.34 -2.37
C LEU A 28 -2.38 -4.86 -3.19
N THR A 29 -1.38 -5.72 -3.42
CA THR A 29 -0.24 -5.35 -4.29
C THR A 29 -0.67 -5.09 -5.75
N ARG A 30 -1.65 -5.85 -6.26
CA ARG A 30 -2.24 -5.64 -7.60
C ARG A 30 -3.13 -4.40 -7.68
N LEU A 31 -3.79 -4.04 -6.58
CA LEU A 31 -4.65 -2.85 -6.51
C LEU A 31 -3.85 -1.54 -6.40
N PHE A 32 -2.65 -1.58 -5.81
CA PHE A 32 -1.80 -0.40 -5.63
C PHE A 32 -1.59 0.44 -6.92
N PRO A 33 -1.13 -0.14 -8.06
CA PRO A 33 -0.93 0.64 -9.29
C PRO A 33 -2.24 1.11 -9.94
N LEU A 34 -3.38 0.52 -9.58
CA LEU A 34 -4.70 0.90 -10.10
C LEU A 34 -5.35 2.04 -9.29
N ALA A 35 -4.83 2.34 -8.11
CA ALA A 35 -5.35 3.38 -7.25
C ALA A 35 -5.18 4.78 -7.89
N LYS A 36 -6.32 5.45 -8.11
CA LYS A 36 -6.40 6.78 -8.76
C LYS A 36 -6.19 7.94 -7.79
N SER A 37 -5.93 7.67 -6.51
CA SER A 37 -5.72 8.70 -5.49
C SER A 37 -4.58 8.37 -4.54
N VAL A 38 -3.89 9.42 -4.08
CA VAL A 38 -2.81 9.32 -3.09
C VAL A 38 -3.34 8.72 -1.78
N ASN A 39 -4.56 9.09 -1.36
CA ASN A 39 -5.16 8.57 -0.13
C ASN A 39 -5.36 7.05 -0.17
N VAL A 40 -5.82 6.52 -1.31
CA VAL A 40 -5.99 5.07 -1.48
C VAL A 40 -4.62 4.36 -1.52
N GLN A 41 -3.62 4.92 -2.21
CA GLN A 41 -2.27 4.34 -2.20
C GLN A 41 -1.66 4.33 -0.79
N ARG A 42 -1.86 5.40 0.00
CA ARG A 42 -1.41 5.49 1.39
C ARG A 42 -2.11 4.47 2.29
N ALA A 43 -3.42 4.29 2.14
CA ALA A 43 -4.18 3.31 2.91
C ALA A 43 -3.70 1.87 2.62
N ILE A 44 -3.51 1.53 1.33
CA ILE A 44 -2.92 0.24 0.92
C ILE A 44 -1.53 0.07 1.52
N ALA A 45 -0.66 1.08 1.42
CA ALA A 45 0.68 1.03 1.99
C ALA A 45 0.64 0.84 3.51
N GLY A 46 -0.29 1.49 4.20
CA GLY A 46 -0.50 1.33 5.64
C GLY A 46 -0.84 -0.11 6.03
N ILE A 47 -1.72 -0.78 5.27
CA ILE A 47 -2.03 -2.20 5.49
C ILE A 47 -0.77 -3.04 5.29
N LEU A 48 -0.12 -2.91 4.14
CA LEU A 48 1.05 -3.73 3.78
C LEU A 48 2.23 -3.54 4.73
N ILE A 49 2.42 -2.34 5.31
CA ILE A 49 3.44 -2.07 6.35
C ILE A 49 3.18 -2.88 7.62
N ARG A 50 1.97 -3.36 7.88
CA ARG A 50 1.64 -4.12 9.10
C ARG A 50 1.48 -5.62 8.84
N SER A 51 1.57 -6.05 7.58
CA SER A 51 1.37 -7.44 7.15
C SER A 51 2.68 -8.24 7.09
N ASP A 52 2.59 -9.56 6.87
CA ASP A 52 3.79 -10.38 6.66
C ASP A 52 4.46 -10.09 5.31
N PHE A 53 5.55 -9.32 5.36
CA PHE A 53 6.30 -8.83 4.20
C PHE A 53 6.94 -9.94 3.37
N LYS A 54 7.27 -11.09 3.96
CA LYS A 54 8.01 -12.15 3.26
C LYS A 54 7.30 -12.63 2.00
N THR A 55 5.97 -12.55 2.00
CA THR A 55 5.12 -13.00 0.89
C THR A 55 5.03 -11.98 -0.26
N ILE A 56 5.38 -10.71 -0.02
CA ILE A 56 5.19 -9.59 -0.96
C ILE A 56 6.48 -8.82 -1.28
N ALA A 57 7.59 -9.10 -0.59
CA ALA A 57 8.90 -8.46 -0.77
C ALA A 57 9.61 -8.95 -2.04
N THR A 58 8.98 -8.75 -3.21
CA THR A 58 9.59 -9.06 -4.50
C THR A 58 10.21 -7.80 -5.13
N PRO A 59 11.34 -7.94 -5.85
CA PRO A 59 11.94 -6.81 -6.59
C PRO A 59 10.96 -6.15 -7.57
N GLU A 60 10.09 -6.95 -8.18
CA GLU A 60 9.07 -6.51 -9.14
C GLU A 60 8.02 -5.62 -8.46
N PHE A 61 7.62 -5.95 -7.22
CA PHE A 61 6.67 -5.13 -6.48
C PHE A 61 7.30 -3.80 -6.05
N VAL A 62 8.56 -3.81 -5.59
CA VAL A 62 9.29 -2.57 -5.27
C VAL A 62 9.40 -1.67 -6.50
N LYS A 63 9.69 -2.24 -7.67
CA LYS A 63 9.69 -1.51 -8.95
C LYS A 63 8.30 -0.93 -9.26
N THR A 64 7.25 -1.70 -9.08
CA THR A 64 5.86 -1.27 -9.30
C THR A 64 5.47 -0.11 -8.38
N LEU A 65 5.82 -0.17 -7.09
CA LEU A 65 5.59 0.92 -6.14
C LEU A 65 6.26 2.22 -6.61
N ARG A 66 7.53 2.15 -7.03
CA ARG A 66 8.27 3.32 -7.51
C ARG A 66 7.69 3.92 -8.79
N GLN A 67 7.19 3.09 -9.70
CA GLN A 67 6.67 3.53 -11.01
C GLN A 67 5.24 4.08 -10.94
N SER A 68 4.40 3.51 -10.08
CA SER A 68 2.96 3.83 -10.02
C SER A 68 2.57 4.78 -8.89
N ARG A 69 3.50 5.07 -7.97
CA ARG A 69 3.26 6.02 -6.89
C ARG A 69 2.87 7.40 -7.43
N LEU A 70 1.76 7.91 -6.95
CA LEU A 70 1.31 9.26 -7.19
C LEU A 70 2.09 10.24 -6.31
N LYS A 71 2.35 11.45 -6.82
CA LYS A 71 3.10 12.48 -6.07
C LYS A 71 2.32 12.92 -4.84
N SER A 72 2.87 12.64 -3.66
CA SER A 72 2.33 13.08 -2.39
C SER A 72 2.64 14.57 -2.16
N PRO A 73 1.63 15.43 -1.87
CA PRO A 73 1.87 16.86 -1.61
C PRO A 73 2.53 17.14 -0.25
N ASP A 74 2.40 16.23 0.74
CA ASP A 74 2.68 16.55 2.16
C ASP A 74 4.03 16.02 2.70
N GLY A 75 4.96 15.61 1.83
CA GLY A 75 6.36 15.34 2.19
C GLY A 75 6.67 14.09 3.06
N ALA A 76 5.71 13.50 3.75
CA ALA A 76 5.86 12.22 4.44
C ALA A 76 4.92 11.17 3.84
N ASP A 77 5.47 10.26 3.03
CA ASP A 77 4.67 9.28 2.31
C ASP A 77 4.86 7.88 2.89
N LEU A 78 3.76 7.27 3.36
CA LEU A 78 3.73 5.88 3.81
C LEU A 78 4.24 4.93 2.72
N ILE A 79 4.11 5.30 1.44
CA ILE A 79 4.63 4.53 0.32
C ILE A 79 6.16 4.46 0.37
N ASP A 80 6.85 5.54 0.77
CA ASP A 80 8.31 5.54 0.92
C ASP A 80 8.77 4.66 2.10
N VAL A 81 7.99 4.67 3.19
CA VAL A 81 8.24 3.77 4.33
C VAL A 81 8.10 2.31 3.90
N LEU A 82 7.06 1.98 3.15
CA LEU A 82 6.86 0.63 2.61
C LEU A 82 8.03 0.23 1.70
N ILE A 83 8.43 1.09 0.76
CA ILE A 83 9.57 0.81 -0.14
C ILE A 83 10.83 0.52 0.68
N ARG A 84 11.18 1.37 1.65
CA ARG A 84 12.36 1.15 2.49
C ARG A 84 12.30 -0.18 3.24
N ARG A 85 11.13 -0.53 3.78
CA ARG A 85 10.94 -1.78 4.54
C ARG A 85 11.06 -3.04 3.69
N LEU A 86 10.57 -3.00 2.46
CA LEU A 86 10.69 -4.10 1.50
C LEU A 86 12.13 -4.28 0.99
N GLN A 87 12.95 -3.21 1.02
CA GLN A 87 14.36 -3.28 0.64
C GLN A 87 15.29 -3.70 1.78
N SER A 88 14.82 -3.63 3.03
CA SER A 88 15.57 -4.02 4.22
C SER A 88 15.25 -5.43 4.74
N SER A 89 14.25 -6.11 4.15
CA SER A 89 13.93 -7.51 4.44
C SER A 89 14.75 -8.44 3.55
#